data_AF-A0A1R1LY44-F1
#
_entry.id   AF-A0A1R1LY44-F1
#
_cell.length_a   1.000
_cell.length_b   1.000
_cell.length_c   1.000
_cell.angle_alpha   90.00
_cell.angle_beta   90.00
_cell.angle_gamma   90.00
#
_symmetry.space_group_name_H-M   'P 1'
#
loop_
_entity.id
_entity.type
_entity.pdbx_description
1 polymer ?
#
loop_
_entity_poly.entity_id
_entity_poly.type
_entity_poly.pdbx_seq_one_letter_code
_entity_poly.pdbx_strand_id
1 'polypeptide(L)'
;MAFLAVPVGSEADALATFIEQQLHQLRLTARGLPDELARRTVPPSTLSIAGLVAHVALTTHTWLVRVRVAPEQASTVRMAQGRPSVLDGGWYAGSEVPDGASLADLLEAYDDIAACVRPVVESVPLDAAVPVPDAPWFPRDVGSWTVRWVFMHLATEVARHAGHADLIREALDGRVAYELNAEADGQPWDPTYGGRAGSSDGSTGPEPEDSTA
;
A
#
# COMPACT_ATOMS: atom_id res chain seq x y z
N MET A 1 12.24 0.16 -15.08
CA MET A 1 11.06 -0.54 -14.57
C MET A 1 11.30 -0.89 -13.11
N ALA A 2 11.03 0.08 -12.24
CA ALA A 2 11.14 0.02 -10.78
C ALA A 2 10.09 -0.92 -10.13
N PHE A 3 9.61 -1.91 -10.87
CA PHE A 3 8.72 -2.95 -10.35
C PHE A 3 9.49 -3.89 -9.41
N LEU A 4 10.74 -4.21 -9.74
CA LEU A 4 11.61 -5.01 -8.90
C LEU A 4 12.44 -4.13 -7.97
N ALA A 5 12.64 -4.61 -6.74
CA ALA A 5 13.59 -4.03 -5.81
C ALA A 5 15.01 -4.03 -6.41
N VAL A 6 15.79 -3.00 -6.11
CA VAL A 6 17.21 -2.93 -6.48
C VAL A 6 18.03 -3.98 -5.73
N PRO A 7 19.23 -4.35 -6.21
CA PRO A 7 20.13 -5.22 -5.46
C PRO A 7 20.45 -4.65 -4.08
N VAL A 8 20.50 -5.52 -3.06
CA VAL A 8 20.69 -5.15 -1.64
C VAL A 8 21.97 -5.76 -1.07
N GLY A 9 22.60 -5.06 -0.12
CA GLY A 9 23.93 -5.43 0.40
C GLY A 9 23.94 -6.08 1.79
N SER A 10 23.01 -5.72 2.66
CA SER A 10 22.92 -6.22 4.04
C SER A 10 21.49 -6.65 4.37
N GLU A 11 21.30 -7.37 5.48
CA GLU A 11 19.96 -7.74 5.94
C GLU A 11 19.09 -6.50 6.24
N ALA A 12 19.65 -5.50 6.93
CA ALA A 12 18.93 -4.25 7.22
C ALA A 12 18.55 -3.50 5.93
N ASP A 13 19.49 -3.43 4.98
CA ASP A 13 19.24 -2.83 3.66
C ASP A 13 18.17 -3.59 2.87
N ALA A 14 18.16 -4.92 2.95
CA ALA A 14 17.10 -5.74 2.36
C ALA A 14 15.74 -5.42 2.96
N LEU A 15 15.62 -5.41 4.30
CA LEU A 15 14.36 -5.10 4.98
C LEU A 15 13.83 -3.71 4.58
N ALA A 16 14.69 -2.68 4.62
CA ALA A 16 14.30 -1.33 4.22
C ALA A 16 13.86 -1.27 2.75
N THR A 17 14.68 -1.80 1.84
CA THR A 17 14.45 -1.73 0.40
C THR A 17 13.17 -2.46 -0.02
N PHE A 18 12.89 -3.64 0.53
CA PHE A 18 11.68 -4.38 0.20
C PHE A 18 10.42 -3.73 0.81
N ILE A 19 10.48 -3.15 2.02
CA ILE A 19 9.34 -2.40 2.56
C ILE A 19 9.07 -1.15 1.72
N GLU A 20 10.09 -0.36 1.41
CA GLU A 20 9.98 0.85 0.58
C GLU A 20 9.43 0.52 -0.81
N GLN A 21 9.88 -0.57 -1.43
CA GLN A 21 9.37 -1.00 -2.72
C GLN A 21 7.88 -1.34 -2.65
N GLN A 22 7.43 -2.08 -1.64
CA GLN A 22 6.00 -2.41 -1.50
C GLN A 22 5.14 -1.18 -1.18
N LEU A 23 5.66 -0.24 -0.39
CA LEU A 23 4.99 1.04 -0.15
C LEU A 23 4.87 1.84 -1.44
N HIS A 24 5.94 1.88 -2.25
CA HIS A 24 5.93 2.52 -3.55
C HIS A 24 4.89 1.90 -4.49
N GLN A 25 4.81 0.57 -4.57
CA GLN A 25 3.82 -0.13 -5.41
C GLN A 25 2.39 0.23 -5.00
N LEU A 26 2.06 0.17 -3.70
CA LEU A 26 0.73 0.58 -3.24
C LEU A 26 0.46 2.04 -3.59
N ARG A 27 1.42 2.95 -3.36
CA ARG A 27 1.28 4.37 -3.67
C ARG A 27 0.98 4.62 -5.16
N LEU A 28 1.60 3.87 -6.07
CA LEU A 28 1.38 4.00 -7.51
C LEU A 28 -0.07 3.68 -7.91
N THR A 29 -0.77 2.83 -7.18
CA THR A 29 -2.18 2.51 -7.47
C THR A 29 -3.11 3.71 -7.33
N ALA A 30 -2.71 4.75 -6.58
CA ALA A 30 -3.45 6.01 -6.45
C ALA A 30 -3.15 7.02 -7.57
N ARG A 31 -2.13 6.77 -8.41
CA ARG A 31 -1.63 7.74 -9.40
C ARG A 31 -2.72 8.17 -10.38
N GLY A 32 -2.94 9.48 -10.48
CA GLY A 32 -3.92 10.06 -11.40
C GLY A 32 -5.38 9.76 -11.09
N LEU A 33 -5.70 9.17 -9.93
CA LEU A 33 -7.09 9.02 -9.51
C LEU A 33 -7.62 10.36 -8.96
N PRO A 34 -8.86 10.75 -9.33
CA PRO A 34 -9.59 11.75 -8.56
C PRO A 34 -10.07 11.16 -7.23
N ASP A 35 -10.34 12.02 -6.25
CA ASP A 35 -10.82 11.64 -4.91
C ASP A 35 -12.03 10.70 -4.95
N GLU A 36 -13.00 10.97 -5.82
CA GLU A 36 -14.20 10.16 -5.96
C GLU A 36 -13.87 8.70 -6.32
N LEU A 37 -12.98 8.51 -7.30
CA LEU A 37 -12.63 7.17 -7.77
C LEU A 37 -11.73 6.45 -6.75
N ALA A 38 -10.85 7.17 -6.06
CA ALA A 38 -10.00 6.59 -5.02
C ALA A 38 -10.81 6.11 -3.80
N ARG A 39 -11.96 6.73 -3.49
CA ARG A 39 -12.86 6.32 -2.41
C ARG A 39 -13.84 5.21 -2.81
N ARG A 40 -14.01 4.96 -4.11
CA ARG A 40 -14.96 3.97 -4.61
C ARG A 40 -14.51 2.56 -4.20
N THR A 41 -15.46 1.77 -3.69
CA THR A 41 -15.25 0.36 -3.39
C THR A 41 -15.62 -0.51 -4.59
N VAL A 42 -15.06 -1.73 -4.63
CA VAL A 42 -15.28 -2.70 -5.71
C VAL A 42 -15.85 -4.00 -5.13
N PRO A 43 -17.14 -4.32 -5.38
CA PRO A 43 -17.74 -5.57 -4.89
C PRO A 43 -16.98 -6.82 -5.36
N PRO A 44 -16.93 -7.89 -4.54
CA PRO A 44 -17.61 -8.07 -3.25
C PRO A 44 -16.87 -7.41 -2.08
N SER A 45 -15.73 -6.77 -2.33
CA SER A 45 -14.92 -6.12 -1.31
C SER A 45 -15.49 -4.76 -0.92
N THR A 46 -15.24 -4.36 0.33
CA THR A 46 -15.48 -2.99 0.82
C THR A 46 -14.23 -2.13 0.79
N LEU A 47 -13.11 -2.64 0.27
CA LEU A 47 -11.84 -1.92 0.20
C LEU A 47 -11.88 -0.84 -0.89
N SER A 48 -11.16 0.25 -0.67
CA SER A 48 -10.92 1.33 -1.64
C SER A 48 -9.45 1.72 -1.67
N ILE A 49 -8.98 2.38 -2.73
CA ILE A 49 -7.58 2.82 -2.81
C ILE A 49 -7.25 3.81 -1.69
N ALA A 50 -8.10 4.81 -1.46
CA ALA A 50 -7.92 5.78 -0.39
C ALA A 50 -7.92 5.13 1.00
N GLY A 51 -8.79 4.15 1.22
CA GLY A 51 -8.84 3.40 2.48
C GLY A 51 -7.58 2.56 2.70
N LEU A 52 -7.07 1.91 1.65
CA LEU A 52 -5.82 1.15 1.73
C LEU A 52 -4.59 2.05 1.97
N VAL A 53 -4.54 3.24 1.36
CA VAL A 53 -3.51 4.25 1.64
C VAL A 53 -3.53 4.64 3.12
N ALA A 54 -4.71 4.99 3.65
CA ALA A 54 -4.86 5.36 5.07
C ALA A 54 -4.48 4.20 6.01
N HIS A 55 -4.95 2.98 5.71
CA HIS A 55 -4.64 1.77 6.47
C HIS A 55 -3.13 1.48 6.52
N VAL A 56 -2.46 1.49 5.37
CA VAL A 56 -1.03 1.17 5.30
C VAL A 56 -0.17 2.27 5.91
N ALA A 57 -0.54 3.54 5.73
CA ALA A 57 0.12 4.64 6.43
C ALA A 57 0.04 4.46 7.97
N LEU A 58 -1.17 4.25 8.50
CA LEU A 58 -1.37 4.05 9.94
C LEU A 58 -0.66 2.81 10.47
N THR A 59 -0.70 1.70 9.74
CA THR A 59 -0.05 0.44 10.08
C THR A 59 1.47 0.60 10.12
N THR A 60 2.04 1.23 9.10
CA THR A 60 3.47 1.52 9.01
C THR A 60 3.91 2.39 10.19
N HIS A 61 3.26 3.52 10.42
CA HIS A 61 3.53 4.40 11.57
C HIS A 61 3.49 3.62 12.90
N THR A 62 2.44 2.83 13.11
CA THR A 62 2.24 2.03 14.32
C THR A 62 3.40 1.07 14.58
N TRP A 63 3.86 0.35 13.56
CA TRP A 63 4.99 -0.58 13.69
C TRP A 63 6.32 0.14 13.87
N LEU A 64 6.56 1.23 13.13
CA LEU A 64 7.79 2.02 13.28
C LEU A 64 7.91 2.63 14.68
N VAL A 65 6.82 3.12 15.27
CA VAL A 65 6.83 3.64 16.65
C VAL A 65 7.22 2.56 17.65
N ARG A 66 6.70 1.33 17.50
CA ARG A 66 7.03 0.20 18.37
C ARG A 66 8.50 -0.19 18.28
N VAL A 67 9.06 -0.19 17.07
CA VAL A 67 10.49 -0.44 16.87
C VAL A 67 11.33 0.67 17.51
N ARG A 68 10.98 1.95 17.30
CA ARG A 68 11.72 3.10 17.83
C ARG A 68 11.88 3.12 19.35
N VAL A 69 10.96 2.48 20.08
CA VAL A 69 11.01 2.42 21.55
C VAL A 69 11.42 1.05 22.09
N ALA A 70 11.72 0.09 21.22
CA ALA A 70 12.20 -1.21 21.64
C ALA A 70 13.46 -1.07 22.53
N PRO A 71 13.56 -1.80 23.65
CA PRO A 71 12.70 -2.91 24.07
C PRO A 71 11.51 -2.54 24.97
N GLU A 72 11.18 -1.26 25.09
CA GLU A 72 10.05 -0.80 25.89
C GLU A 72 8.72 -1.02 25.17
N GLN A 73 7.63 -1.09 25.94
CA GLN A 73 6.28 -1.14 25.38
C GLN A 73 5.82 0.26 25.02
N ALA A 74 5.43 0.47 23.76
CA ALA A 74 4.89 1.75 23.32
C ALA A 74 3.59 2.11 24.07
N SER A 75 3.59 3.27 24.73
CA SER A 75 2.38 3.83 25.37
C SER A 75 1.40 4.38 24.33
N THR A 76 0.14 4.54 24.69
CA THR A 76 -0.88 5.15 23.82
C THR A 76 -0.49 6.57 23.37
N VAL A 77 0.09 7.36 24.28
CA VAL A 77 0.63 8.69 23.97
C VAL A 77 1.72 8.59 22.92
N ARG A 78 2.65 7.63 23.05
CA ARG A 78 3.73 7.44 22.10
C ARG A 78 3.22 7.00 20.72
N MET A 79 2.17 6.18 20.67
CA MET A 79 1.53 5.76 19.41
C MET A 79 0.86 6.91 18.65
N ALA A 80 0.39 7.94 19.36
CA ALA A 80 -0.19 9.14 18.78
C ALA A 80 0.87 10.18 18.36
N GLN A 81 2.04 10.20 19.01
CA GLN A 81 3.11 11.15 18.70
C GLN A 81 3.63 10.97 17.27
N GLY A 82 3.71 12.08 16.53
CA GLY A 82 4.23 12.12 15.16
C GLY A 82 3.31 11.47 14.13
N ARG A 83 2.10 11.04 14.52
CA ARG A 83 1.08 10.62 13.56
C ARG A 83 0.57 11.85 12.81
N PRO A 84 0.50 11.82 11.46
CA PRO A 84 -0.17 12.87 10.70
C PRO A 84 -1.63 13.02 11.14
N SER A 85 -2.09 14.25 11.36
CA SER A 85 -3.42 14.53 11.92
C SER A 85 -4.57 13.99 11.07
N VAL A 86 -4.35 13.87 9.76
CA VAL A 86 -5.30 13.24 8.83
C VAL A 86 -5.63 11.79 9.21
N LEU A 87 -4.79 11.13 10.01
CA LEU A 87 -4.97 9.76 10.50
C LEU A 87 -5.44 9.69 11.97
N ASP A 88 -5.77 10.81 12.61
CA ASP A 88 -6.20 10.83 14.03
C ASP A 88 -7.61 10.27 14.24
N GLY A 89 -8.42 10.21 13.19
CA GLY A 89 -9.85 9.83 13.22
C GLY A 89 -10.15 8.39 13.63
N GLY A 90 -9.15 7.51 13.78
CA GLY A 90 -9.36 6.17 14.32
C GLY A 90 -8.52 5.08 13.69
N TRP A 91 -9.09 3.88 13.62
CA TRP A 91 -8.50 2.71 12.98
C TRP A 91 -9.07 2.56 11.57
N TYR A 92 -8.19 2.39 10.58
CA TYR A 92 -8.56 2.16 9.19
C TYR A 92 -8.21 0.73 8.82
N ALA A 93 -9.17 -0.06 8.35
CA ALA A 93 -8.99 -1.45 7.93
C ALA A 93 -8.92 -1.61 6.40
N GLY A 94 -8.84 -0.49 5.68
CA GLY A 94 -8.78 -0.45 4.21
C GLY A 94 -10.11 -0.08 3.54
N SER A 95 -11.20 -0.06 4.30
CA SER A 95 -12.52 0.39 3.85
C SER A 95 -12.82 1.83 4.25
N GLU A 96 -12.44 2.18 5.48
CA GLU A 96 -12.65 3.51 6.04
C GLU A 96 -11.65 4.50 5.44
N VAL A 97 -12.15 5.68 5.06
CA VAL A 97 -11.32 6.81 4.64
C VAL A 97 -11.54 7.93 5.65
N PRO A 98 -10.49 8.61 6.13
CA PRO A 98 -10.67 9.70 7.09
C PRO A 98 -11.63 10.77 6.56
N ASP A 99 -12.51 11.25 7.44
CA ASP A 99 -13.49 12.28 7.11
C ASP A 99 -12.80 13.59 6.72
N GLY A 100 -13.22 14.18 5.60
CA GLY A 100 -12.69 15.46 5.11
C GLY A 100 -11.28 15.43 4.52
N ALA A 101 -10.57 14.29 4.57
CA ALA A 101 -9.22 14.16 4.01
C ALA A 101 -9.23 13.90 2.51
N SER A 102 -8.66 14.77 1.68
CA SER A 102 -8.51 14.49 0.24
C SER A 102 -7.52 13.35 -0.02
N LEU A 103 -7.51 12.77 -1.23
CA LEU A 103 -6.49 11.78 -1.60
C LEU A 103 -5.08 12.38 -1.50
N ALA A 104 -4.92 13.66 -1.83
CA ALA A 104 -3.64 14.34 -1.73
C ALA A 104 -3.14 14.40 -0.28
N ASP A 105 -4.01 14.76 0.69
CA ASP A 105 -3.65 14.80 2.11
C ASP A 105 -3.23 13.42 2.62
N LEU A 106 -3.92 12.36 2.17
CA LEU A 106 -3.58 10.98 2.54
C LEU A 106 -2.23 10.55 1.96
N LEU A 107 -1.95 10.92 0.71
CA LEU A 107 -0.69 10.60 0.05
C LEU A 107 0.50 11.38 0.65
N GLU A 108 0.31 12.62 1.07
CA GLU A 108 1.32 13.39 1.80
C GLU A 108 1.67 12.71 3.12
N ALA A 109 0.65 12.38 3.93
CA ALA A 109 0.86 11.64 5.17
C ALA A 109 1.51 10.26 4.94
N TYR A 110 1.11 9.57 3.87
CA TYR A 110 1.70 8.29 3.46
C TYR A 110 3.19 8.44 3.15
N ASP A 111 3.57 9.45 2.38
CA ASP A 111 4.94 9.71 1.95
C ASP A 111 5.84 10.09 3.14
N ASP A 112 5.34 10.93 4.06
CA ASP A 112 6.06 11.29 5.29
C ASP A 112 6.36 10.06 6.16
N ILE A 113 5.39 9.15 6.28
CA ILE A 113 5.56 7.90 7.03
C ILE A 113 6.49 6.94 6.29
N ALA A 114 6.36 6.80 4.97
CA ALA A 114 7.21 5.94 4.16
C ALA A 114 8.69 6.37 4.25
N ALA A 115 8.96 7.68 4.25
CA ALA A 115 10.29 8.24 4.42
C ALA A 115 10.93 7.90 5.77
N CYS A 116 10.14 7.51 6.78
CA CYS A 116 10.65 7.09 8.09
C CYS A 116 11.16 5.64 8.13
N VAL A 117 10.84 4.79 7.14
CA VAL A 117 11.12 3.35 7.19
C VAL A 117 12.61 3.08 7.32
N ARG A 118 13.42 3.51 6.36
CA ARG A 118 14.87 3.24 6.37
C ARG A 118 15.59 3.83 7.57
N PRO A 119 15.37 5.10 7.99
CA PRO A 119 15.95 5.62 9.22
C PRO A 119 15.62 4.76 10.46
N VAL A 120 14.42 4.18 10.54
CA VAL A 120 14.04 3.30 11.66
C VAL A 120 14.69 1.93 11.57
N VAL A 121 14.77 1.34 10.38
CA VAL A 121 15.49 0.07 10.15
C VAL A 121 16.96 0.16 10.56
N GLU A 122 17.60 1.31 10.30
CA GLU A 122 19.01 1.53 10.59
C GLU A 122 19.30 1.94 12.05
N SER A 123 18.29 2.33 12.83
CA SER A 123 18.49 2.90 14.17
C SER A 123 18.35 1.93 15.32
N VAL A 124 17.77 0.74 15.11
CA VAL A 124 17.49 -0.22 16.18
C VAL A 124 18.05 -1.59 15.81
N PRO A 125 18.78 -2.28 16.72
CA PRO A 125 19.29 -3.62 16.44
C PRO A 125 18.18 -4.59 16.04
N LEU A 126 18.39 -5.37 14.97
CA LEU A 126 17.38 -6.30 14.44
C LEU A 126 16.97 -7.41 15.44
N ASP A 127 17.83 -7.72 16.41
CA ASP A 127 17.58 -8.69 17.47
C ASP A 127 16.92 -8.09 18.72
N ALA A 128 16.70 -6.77 18.77
CA ALA A 128 16.03 -6.14 19.89
C ALA A 128 14.59 -6.68 20.04
N ALA A 129 14.18 -6.91 21.29
CA ALA A 129 12.84 -7.39 21.61
C ALA A 129 11.82 -6.26 21.41
N VAL A 130 10.72 -6.53 20.70
CA VAL A 130 9.56 -5.64 20.59
C VAL A 130 8.42 -6.27 21.38
N PRO A 131 8.02 -5.71 22.53
CA PRO A 131 6.98 -6.29 23.37
C PRO A 131 5.66 -6.47 22.60
N VAL A 132 5.04 -7.64 22.78
CA VAL A 132 3.69 -7.89 22.26
C VAL A 132 2.69 -7.16 23.15
N PRO A 133 1.87 -6.23 22.62
CA PRO A 133 0.87 -5.56 23.44
C PRO A 133 -0.26 -6.51 23.82
N ASP A 134 -0.91 -6.18 24.93
CA ASP A 134 -2.14 -6.83 25.34
C ASP A 134 -3.30 -6.43 24.41
N ALA A 135 -3.57 -7.26 23.40
CA ALA A 135 -4.73 -7.12 22.52
C ALA A 135 -5.33 -8.49 22.16
N PRO A 136 -6.66 -8.61 21.97
CA PRO A 136 -7.33 -9.89 21.71
C PRO A 136 -6.84 -10.67 20.49
N TRP A 137 -6.26 -9.99 19.50
CA TRP A 137 -5.79 -10.59 18.25
C TRP A 137 -4.30 -10.95 18.26
N PHE A 138 -3.57 -10.63 19.34
CA PHE A 138 -2.18 -11.05 19.49
C PHE A 138 -2.05 -12.33 20.32
N PRO A 139 -1.05 -13.18 20.02
CA PRO A 139 -0.79 -14.40 20.80
C PRO A 139 -0.47 -14.05 22.26
N ARG A 140 -1.12 -14.77 23.19
CA ARG A 140 -1.00 -14.55 24.65
C ARG A 140 0.28 -15.17 25.24
N ASP A 141 0.86 -16.13 24.53
CA ASP A 141 2.02 -16.94 24.92
C ASP A 141 3.36 -16.39 24.37
N VAL A 142 3.31 -15.32 23.59
CA VAL A 142 4.50 -14.65 23.03
C VAL A 142 4.72 -13.33 23.75
N GLY A 143 5.82 -13.21 24.52
CA GLY A 143 6.13 -11.98 25.26
C GLY A 143 6.73 -10.86 24.41
N SER A 144 7.46 -11.20 23.34
CA SER A 144 8.04 -10.24 22.41
C SER A 144 8.32 -10.86 21.05
N TRP A 145 8.33 -10.03 20.01
CA TRP A 145 8.94 -10.34 18.72
C TRP A 145 10.35 -9.76 18.64
N THR A 146 11.08 -10.02 17.56
CA THR A 146 12.30 -9.25 17.24
C THR A 146 11.97 -8.10 16.30
N VAL A 147 12.80 -7.05 16.28
CA VAL A 147 12.71 -5.99 15.27
C VAL A 147 12.73 -6.55 13.85
N ARG A 148 13.55 -7.59 13.61
CA ARG A 148 13.55 -8.34 12.34
C ARG A 148 12.18 -8.92 11.99
N TRP A 149 11.52 -9.57 12.96
CA TRP A 149 10.19 -10.12 12.75
C TRP A 149 9.19 -9.01 12.40
N VAL A 150 9.25 -7.87 13.09
CA VAL A 150 8.36 -6.73 12.84
C VAL A 150 8.52 -6.18 11.42
N PHE A 151 9.75 -6.00 10.94
CA PHE A 151 9.98 -5.53 9.57
C PHE A 151 9.56 -6.54 8.51
N MET A 152 9.79 -7.83 8.74
CA MET A 152 9.26 -8.87 7.84
C MET A 152 7.73 -8.87 7.82
N HIS A 153 7.09 -8.75 8.98
CA HIS A 153 5.64 -8.63 9.07
C HIS A 153 5.13 -7.40 8.30
N LEU A 154 5.75 -6.24 8.51
CA LEU A 154 5.39 -5.01 7.80
C LEU A 154 5.51 -5.17 6.28
N ALA A 155 6.62 -5.75 5.77
CA ALA A 155 6.78 -6.02 4.35
C ALA A 155 5.65 -6.90 3.79
N THR A 156 5.27 -7.96 4.52
CA THR A 156 4.18 -8.85 4.10
C THR A 156 2.80 -8.19 4.15
N GLU A 157 2.57 -7.30 5.12
CA GLU A 157 1.29 -6.59 5.26
C GLU A 157 1.12 -5.57 4.15
N VAL A 158 2.16 -4.79 3.85
CA VAL A 158 2.15 -3.84 2.73
C VAL A 158 1.99 -4.57 1.40
N ALA A 159 2.74 -5.65 1.16
CA ALA A 159 2.65 -6.42 -0.08
C ALA A 159 1.25 -7.01 -0.31
N ARG A 160 0.60 -7.51 0.75
CA ARG A 160 -0.79 -8.01 0.67
C ARG A 160 -1.73 -6.90 0.20
N HIS A 161 -1.64 -5.70 0.77
CA HIS A 161 -2.51 -4.59 0.43
C HIS A 161 -2.16 -3.91 -0.89
N ALA A 162 -0.91 -3.95 -1.31
CA ALA A 162 -0.51 -3.54 -2.67
C ALA A 162 -1.21 -4.43 -3.71
N GLY A 163 -1.22 -5.76 -3.51
CA GLY A 163 -1.95 -6.68 -4.39
C GLY A 163 -3.47 -6.46 -4.40
N HIS A 164 -4.08 -6.14 -3.25
CA HIS A 164 -5.49 -5.72 -3.22
C HIS A 164 -5.73 -4.43 -4.01
N ALA A 165 -4.84 -3.45 -3.86
CA ALA A 165 -4.93 -2.17 -4.53
C ALA A 165 -4.76 -2.30 -6.06
N ASP A 166 -3.91 -3.21 -6.53
CA ASP A 166 -3.76 -3.51 -7.96
C ASP A 166 -5.09 -4.01 -8.57
N LEU A 167 -5.75 -4.97 -7.92
CA LEU A 167 -7.04 -5.50 -8.40
C LEU A 167 -8.15 -4.44 -8.37
N ILE A 168 -8.18 -3.60 -7.33
CA ILE A 168 -9.13 -2.48 -7.25
C ILE A 168 -8.84 -1.49 -8.37
N ARG A 169 -7.58 -1.13 -8.59
CA ARG A 169 -7.20 -0.17 -9.63
C ARG A 169 -7.60 -0.68 -11.01
N GLU A 170 -7.30 -1.94 -11.29
CA GLU A 170 -7.71 -2.60 -12.54
C GLU A 170 -9.24 -2.58 -12.73
N ALA A 171 -10.01 -2.81 -11.67
CA ALA A 171 -11.47 -2.79 -11.75
C ALA A 171 -12.07 -1.37 -11.89
N LEU A 172 -11.37 -0.33 -11.45
CA LEU A 172 -11.85 1.05 -11.49
C LEU A 172 -11.70 1.68 -12.89
N ASP A 173 -10.53 1.50 -13.52
CA ASP A 173 -10.21 2.15 -14.80
C ASP A 173 -9.42 1.27 -15.79
N GLY A 174 -9.24 -0.02 -15.48
CA GLY A 174 -8.54 -0.96 -16.34
C GLY A 174 -7.03 -0.89 -16.27
N ARG A 175 -6.44 0.05 -15.52
CA ARG A 175 -4.97 0.22 -15.47
C ARG A 175 -4.33 -0.82 -14.57
N VAL A 176 -3.16 -1.32 -14.98
CA VAL A 176 -2.43 -2.41 -14.30
C VAL A 176 -1.12 -1.92 -13.68
N ALA A 177 -0.59 -2.68 -12.71
CA ALA A 177 0.63 -2.32 -11.99
C ALA A 177 1.82 -1.99 -12.91
N TYR A 178 2.07 -2.80 -13.95
CA TYR A 178 3.17 -2.56 -14.88
C TYR A 178 3.03 -1.28 -15.69
N GLU A 179 1.80 -0.93 -16.10
CA GLU A 179 1.51 0.34 -16.77
C GLU A 179 1.83 1.53 -15.85
N LEU A 180 1.36 1.47 -14.61
CA LEU A 180 1.59 2.52 -13.61
C LEU A 180 3.08 2.71 -13.29
N ASN A 181 3.82 1.60 -13.20
CA ASN A 181 5.28 1.63 -13.02
C ASN A 181 5.99 2.22 -14.23
N ALA A 182 5.61 1.82 -15.45
CA ALA A 182 6.18 2.38 -16.68
C ALA A 182 5.94 3.89 -16.74
N GLU A 183 4.72 4.34 -16.45
CA GLU A 183 4.38 5.77 -16.43
C GLU A 183 5.18 6.54 -15.37
N ALA A 184 5.35 5.97 -14.17
CA ALA A 184 6.15 6.56 -13.11
C ALA A 184 7.64 6.71 -13.50
N ASP A 185 8.18 5.72 -14.22
CA ASP A 185 9.56 5.71 -14.72
C ASP A 185 9.73 6.51 -16.03
N GLY A 186 8.66 7.10 -16.59
CA GLY A 186 8.68 7.76 -17.90
C GLY A 186 9.01 6.82 -19.06
N GLN A 187 8.70 5.53 -18.92
CA GLN A 187 8.94 4.48 -19.92
C GLN A 187 7.66 4.16 -20.70
N PRO A 188 7.78 3.70 -21.96
CA PRO A 188 6.63 3.20 -22.70
C PRO A 188 6.07 1.93 -22.05
N TRP A 189 4.75 1.76 -22.13
CA TRP A 189 4.04 0.54 -21.75
C TRP A 189 3.46 -0.12 -22.99
N ASP A 190 3.73 -1.42 -23.15
CA ASP A 190 3.13 -2.25 -24.19
C ASP A 190 1.98 -3.07 -23.58
N PRO A 191 0.71 -2.80 -23.93
CA PRO A 191 -0.44 -3.51 -23.37
C PRO A 191 -0.51 -4.99 -23.80
N THR A 192 0.28 -5.42 -24.79
CA THR A 192 0.37 -6.86 -25.12
C THR A 192 1.14 -7.64 -24.06
N TYR A 193 1.96 -6.97 -23.25
CA TYR A 193 2.67 -7.56 -22.12
C TYR A 193 1.65 -7.97 -21.04
N GLY A 194 1.52 -9.27 -20.78
CA GLY A 194 0.52 -9.83 -19.86
C GLY A 194 -0.78 -10.33 -20.51
N GLY A 195 -0.82 -10.46 -21.84
CA GLY A 195 -1.91 -11.18 -22.52
C GLY A 195 -3.18 -10.36 -22.79
N ARG A 196 -3.14 -9.03 -22.62
CA ARG A 196 -4.25 -8.13 -22.95
C ARG A 196 -4.36 -7.77 -24.44
N ALA A 197 -3.74 -8.55 -25.31
CA ALA A 197 -3.96 -8.46 -26.75
C ALA A 197 -5.38 -8.95 -27.08
N GLY A 198 -6.36 -8.03 -27.15
CA GLY A 198 -7.66 -8.31 -27.77
C GLY A 198 -8.88 -7.69 -27.10
N SER A 199 -9.01 -6.36 -27.16
CA SER A 199 -10.33 -5.72 -27.20
C SER A 199 -10.29 -4.47 -28.07
N SER A 200 -9.82 -4.62 -29.31
CA SER A 200 -10.19 -3.70 -30.38
C SER A 200 -11.49 -4.21 -31.00
N ASP A 201 -12.52 -3.37 -30.86
CA ASP A 201 -13.85 -3.44 -31.46
C ASP A 201 -13.88 -3.92 -32.93
N GLY A 202 -14.98 -4.55 -33.33
CA GLY A 202 -15.18 -5.11 -34.67
C GLY A 202 -16.54 -5.76 -34.91
N SER A 203 -17.62 -5.30 -34.27
CA SER A 203 -18.98 -5.68 -34.65
C SER A 203 -19.54 -4.63 -35.61
N THR A 204 -19.17 -4.72 -36.88
CA THR A 204 -19.95 -4.15 -37.98
C THR A 204 -21.37 -4.71 -37.91
N GLY A 205 -22.34 -3.87 -37.60
CA GLY A 205 -23.75 -4.24 -37.72
C GLY A 205 -24.07 -4.66 -39.16
N PRO A 206 -24.99 -5.62 -39.37
CA PRO A 206 -25.35 -6.04 -40.71
C PRO A 206 -26.01 -4.86 -41.46
N GLU A 207 -25.52 -4.56 -42.66
CA GLU A 207 -26.18 -3.66 -43.61
C GLU A 207 -27.58 -4.21 -43.96
N PRO A 208 -28.57 -3.33 -44.21
CA PRO A 208 -29.90 -3.76 -44.58
C PRO A 208 -29.89 -4.35 -46.00
N GLU A 209 -30.31 -5.59 -46.16
CA GLU A 209 -30.59 -6.16 -47.48
C GLU A 209 -31.79 -5.45 -48.09
N ASP A 210 -31.51 -4.71 -49.16
CA ASP A 210 -32.50 -4.15 -50.07
C ASP A 210 -33.01 -5.28 -50.96
N SER A 211 -34.19 -5.83 -50.64
CA SER A 211 -34.91 -6.79 -51.49
C SER A 211 -36.18 -6.14 -52.01
N THR A 212 -36.04 -5.46 -53.15
CA THR A 212 -37.12 -5.24 -54.09
C THR A 212 -37.18 -6.39 -55.11
N ALA A 213 -38.42 -6.76 -55.46
CA ALA A 213 -38.88 -7.76 -56.45
C ALA A 213 -39.13 -9.19 -55.93
#